data_AF-A0A5E7XQ58-F1
#
_entry.id   AF-A0A5E7XQ58-F1
#
_cell.length_a   1.000
_cell.length_b   1.000
_cell.length_c   1.000
_cell.angle_alpha   90.00
_cell.angle_beta   90.00
_cell.angle_gamma   90.00
#
_symmetry.space_group_name_H-M   'P 1'
#
loop_
_entity.id
_entity.type
_entity.pdbx_description
1 polymer ?
#
loop_
_entity_poly.entity_id
_entity_poly.type
_entity_poly.pdbx_seq_one_letter_code
_entity_poly.pdbx_strand_id
1 'polypeptide(L)'
;MQFEHSPPSVEMLGALLSAHGVGEALIKPLTRNHNDKNQIYSGAEFAPLYPMFDMDFSLRGASTSAKKGGTSKGKAIPEAVFRDFVWLDATGSEVPARGVRMIVYAQYPETRLSGFSTVGNTMPESLSVGFTKANPDTPRYLVMGRRGSGSVVAAIVLDPPQAFRDQVKALPNASGSRVWKHLVIGTPARDRLLPLLVAAAGRPMPGCRLDASGATLPFNGTQVCGYTLEHALGIVPNSAKDGDFEGIELKTHTQRKVTLFTPEPDMGAYAEDFASFMQTWGYPDASGNLRLTGIHRVGIRCEKSGLTLQVINHERGRSLAASADSDVHLGLIDDQGRLAAGWSLERMLNCWSAKHNEAVYVPATKTDCTDPRLTGTGHRYLVEFARQIMWCRETSAERLFEALYNGTLFLDPAPKYCPDNPGLNKRRSQWRVNDIAAAARDLYKDVRKITLDPQRTAE
;
A
#
# COMPACT_ATOMS: atom_id res chain seq x y z
N MET A 1 -19.86 -18.43 21.38
CA MET A 1 -19.88 -17.18 20.59
C MET A 1 -20.21 -17.58 19.17
N GLN A 2 -21.29 -17.03 18.62
CA GLN A 2 -21.77 -17.33 17.26
C GLN A 2 -21.31 -16.20 16.35
N PHE A 3 -20.79 -16.51 15.16
CA PHE A 3 -20.25 -15.52 14.22
C PHE A 3 -21.04 -15.42 12.92
N GLU A 4 -21.92 -16.38 12.69
CA GLU A 4 -22.64 -16.58 11.45
C GLU A 4 -23.82 -15.61 11.34
N HIS A 5 -23.81 -14.81 10.29
CA HIS A 5 -24.90 -13.91 9.90
C HIS A 5 -25.74 -14.55 8.79
N SER A 6 -27.02 -14.21 8.73
CA SER A 6 -27.88 -14.55 7.58
C SER A 6 -28.72 -13.34 7.16
N PRO A 7 -28.07 -12.28 6.60
CA PRO A 7 -28.78 -11.09 6.17
C PRO A 7 -29.72 -11.45 5.00
N PRO A 8 -30.92 -10.85 4.94
CA PRO A 8 -31.90 -11.16 3.89
C PRO A 8 -31.50 -10.62 2.50
N SER A 9 -30.61 -9.63 2.45
CA SER A 9 -30.14 -8.97 1.22
C SER A 9 -28.72 -8.42 1.37
N VAL A 10 -28.07 -8.14 0.24
CA VAL A 10 -26.75 -7.48 0.18
C VAL A 10 -26.82 -6.06 0.76
N GLU A 11 -27.96 -5.39 0.65
CA GLU A 11 -28.19 -4.07 1.26
C GLU A 11 -28.12 -4.14 2.79
N MET A 12 -28.74 -5.14 3.42
CA MET A 12 -28.67 -5.32 4.87
C MET A 12 -27.27 -5.71 5.35
N LEU A 13 -26.53 -6.50 4.56
CA LEU A 13 -25.10 -6.74 4.79
C LEU A 13 -24.31 -5.42 4.70
N GLY A 14 -24.61 -4.60 3.70
CA GLY A 14 -23.99 -3.29 3.53
C GLY A 14 -24.25 -2.36 4.70
N ALA A 15 -25.48 -2.32 5.22
CA ALA A 15 -25.84 -1.52 6.39
C ALA A 15 -25.10 -1.98 7.66
N LEU A 16 -25.01 -3.31 7.88
CA LEU A 16 -24.22 -3.89 8.97
C LEU A 16 -22.76 -3.41 8.88
N LEU A 17 -22.11 -3.59 7.74
CA LEU A 17 -20.71 -3.18 7.54
C LEU A 17 -20.52 -1.66 7.66
N SER A 18 -21.44 -0.87 7.11
CA SER A 18 -21.39 0.59 7.16
C SER A 18 -21.42 1.12 8.60
N ALA A 19 -22.12 0.44 9.51
CA ALA A 19 -22.14 0.80 10.94
C ALA A 19 -20.76 0.70 11.60
N HIS A 20 -19.84 -0.08 11.00
CA HIS A 20 -18.45 -0.24 11.42
C HIS A 20 -17.46 0.60 10.58
N GLY A 21 -17.94 1.60 9.83
CA GLY A 21 -17.10 2.49 9.03
C GLY A 21 -16.50 1.83 7.79
N VAL A 22 -17.11 0.75 7.29
CA VAL A 22 -16.72 0.10 6.04
C VAL A 22 -17.34 0.83 4.85
N GLY A 23 -16.50 1.26 3.91
CA GLY A 23 -16.95 1.89 2.65
C GLY A 23 -16.92 0.95 1.44
N GLU A 24 -16.14 -0.12 1.49
CA GLU A 24 -16.03 -1.11 0.41
C GLU A 24 -15.76 -2.50 1.01
N ALA A 25 -16.23 -3.56 0.37
CA ALA A 25 -16.04 -4.93 0.83
C ALA A 25 -15.79 -5.91 -0.31
N LEU A 26 -15.01 -6.95 -0.01
CA LEU A 26 -14.86 -8.12 -0.86
C LEU A 26 -15.71 -9.27 -0.35
N ILE A 27 -16.45 -9.91 -1.25
CA ILE A 27 -17.29 -11.07 -0.93
C ILE A 27 -16.80 -12.27 -1.72
N LYS A 28 -16.45 -13.35 -1.01
CA LYS A 28 -16.06 -14.62 -1.59
C LYS A 28 -17.08 -15.72 -1.27
N PRO A 29 -17.78 -16.26 -2.28
CA PRO A 29 -18.48 -17.53 -2.14
C PRO A 29 -17.49 -18.65 -1.79
N LEU A 30 -17.77 -19.39 -0.71
CA LEU A 30 -16.92 -20.47 -0.22
C LEU A 30 -17.36 -21.83 -0.76
N THR A 31 -16.39 -22.62 -1.23
CA THR A 31 -16.62 -24.02 -1.64
C THR A 31 -16.45 -24.95 -0.44
N ARG A 32 -16.85 -26.21 -0.56
CA ARG A 32 -16.72 -27.22 0.51
C ARG A 32 -15.32 -27.31 1.12
N ASN A 33 -14.27 -27.18 0.30
CA ASN A 33 -12.89 -27.30 0.75
C ASN A 33 -12.34 -26.02 1.38
N HIS A 34 -13.07 -24.91 1.38
CA HIS A 34 -12.68 -23.71 2.10
C HIS A 34 -13.03 -23.84 3.58
N ASN A 35 -12.03 -24.22 4.37
CA ASN A 35 -12.11 -24.38 5.83
C ASN A 35 -10.74 -24.11 6.48
N ASP A 36 -10.71 -24.07 7.81
CA ASP A 36 -9.53 -23.86 8.67
C ASP A 36 -8.35 -24.79 8.36
N LYS A 37 -8.63 -26.05 7.97
CA LYS A 37 -7.61 -27.04 7.63
C LYS A 37 -7.04 -26.86 6.23
N ASN A 38 -7.92 -26.70 5.23
CA ASN A 38 -7.57 -26.66 3.82
C ASN A 38 -7.29 -25.25 3.31
N GLN A 39 -7.56 -24.24 4.14
CA GLN A 39 -7.45 -22.81 3.86
C GLN A 39 -8.43 -22.34 2.78
N ILE A 40 -8.57 -21.03 2.60
CA ILE A 40 -9.49 -20.44 1.62
C ILE A 40 -8.70 -19.91 0.43
N TYR A 41 -8.85 -20.49 -0.76
CA TYR A 41 -8.19 -20.02 -1.97
C TYR A 41 -8.56 -18.56 -2.29
N SER A 42 -7.60 -17.69 -2.58
CA SER A 42 -7.83 -16.26 -2.80
C SER A 42 -7.52 -15.80 -4.24
N GLY A 43 -6.65 -16.49 -4.96
CA GLY A 43 -6.28 -16.13 -6.33
C GLY A 43 -4.94 -16.71 -6.72
N ALA A 44 -4.43 -16.35 -7.90
CA ALA A 44 -3.10 -16.74 -8.38
C ALA A 44 -2.01 -15.68 -8.09
N GLU A 45 -2.43 -14.49 -7.70
CA GLU A 45 -1.59 -13.31 -7.48
C GLU A 45 -1.91 -12.68 -6.12
N PHE A 46 -1.22 -11.59 -5.79
CA PHE A 46 -1.46 -10.80 -4.59
C PHE A 46 -2.82 -10.06 -4.59
N ALA A 47 -3.37 -9.79 -5.78
CA ALA A 47 -4.67 -9.18 -5.95
C ALA A 47 -5.83 -10.17 -5.64
N PRO A 48 -6.96 -9.69 -5.11
CA PRO A 48 -7.29 -8.30 -4.80
C PRO A 48 -6.92 -7.89 -3.35
N LEU A 49 -6.44 -8.82 -2.53
CA LEU A 49 -6.31 -8.61 -1.09
C LEU A 49 -5.19 -7.64 -0.74
N TYR A 50 -4.00 -7.85 -1.29
CA TYR A 50 -2.81 -7.08 -0.92
C TYR A 50 -2.90 -5.60 -1.33
N PRO A 51 -3.51 -5.22 -2.47
CA PRO A 51 -3.79 -3.81 -2.76
C PRO A 51 -4.88 -3.21 -1.87
N MET A 52 -5.90 -3.98 -1.48
CA MET A 52 -7.08 -3.43 -0.80
C MET A 52 -6.93 -3.30 0.72
N PHE A 53 -6.16 -4.18 1.35
CA PHE A 53 -6.07 -4.26 2.80
C PHE A 53 -4.65 -3.98 3.29
N ASP A 54 -4.54 -3.47 4.51
CA ASP A 54 -3.25 -3.24 5.15
C ASP A 54 -2.70 -4.56 5.68
N MET A 55 -1.67 -5.04 4.98
CA MET A 55 -1.04 -6.32 5.24
C MET A 55 0.47 -6.13 5.39
N ASP A 56 1.05 -6.83 6.37
CA ASP A 56 2.49 -6.95 6.52
C ASP A 56 2.96 -8.21 5.79
N PHE A 57 3.62 -8.03 4.65
CA PHE A 57 4.28 -9.13 3.96
C PHE A 57 5.52 -9.53 4.76
N SER A 58 5.76 -10.84 4.86
CA SER A 58 6.93 -11.44 5.47
C SER A 58 7.37 -12.63 4.63
N LEU A 59 8.66 -12.64 4.29
CA LEU A 59 9.29 -13.80 3.65
C LEU A 59 9.82 -14.81 4.67
N ARG A 60 9.84 -14.46 5.97
CA ARG A 60 10.55 -15.22 7.01
C ARG A 60 9.59 -15.82 8.04
N GLY A 61 8.78 -16.77 7.60
CA GLY A 61 8.00 -17.66 8.48
C GLY A 61 8.60 -19.07 8.50
N ALA A 62 8.97 -19.58 9.68
CA ALA A 62 9.33 -21.00 9.81
C ALA A 62 8.10 -21.87 9.53
N SER A 63 8.15 -22.67 8.45
CA SER A 63 7.11 -23.66 8.17
C SER A 63 7.08 -24.71 9.28
N THR A 64 5.96 -24.81 9.99
CA THR A 64 5.69 -25.87 10.98
C THR A 64 5.17 -27.15 10.34
N SER A 65 5.28 -27.29 9.01
CA SER A 65 4.83 -28.48 8.28
C SER A 65 5.66 -29.71 8.64
N ALA A 66 5.12 -30.53 9.55
CA ALA A 66 5.64 -31.84 9.92
C ALA A 66 5.22 -32.96 8.94
N LYS A 67 5.10 -32.68 7.64
CA LYS A 67 4.86 -33.77 6.66
C LYS A 67 6.13 -34.63 6.55
N LYS A 68 6.07 -35.85 7.09
CA LYS A 68 7.03 -36.93 6.85
C LYS A 68 7.18 -37.12 5.33
N GLY A 69 8.38 -36.82 4.80
CA GLY A 69 8.78 -37.19 3.44
C GLY A 69 8.85 -36.06 2.40
N GLY A 70 8.53 -34.81 2.72
CA GLY A 70 8.66 -33.68 1.78
C GLY A 70 9.97 -32.90 1.95
N THR A 71 10.66 -32.60 0.84
CA THR A 71 11.83 -31.69 0.71
C THR A 71 11.50 -30.21 1.00
N SER A 72 10.55 -29.94 1.91
CA SER A 72 10.12 -28.60 2.31
C SER A 72 10.51 -28.24 3.75
N LYS A 73 11.31 -29.07 4.43
CA LYS A 73 11.89 -28.70 5.73
C LYS A 73 12.85 -27.53 5.51
N GLY A 74 12.54 -26.37 6.11
CA GLY A 74 13.40 -25.20 6.14
C GLY A 74 13.15 -24.13 5.07
N LYS A 75 12.26 -24.37 4.09
CA LYS A 75 11.83 -23.29 3.18
C LYS A 75 10.76 -22.44 3.86
N ALA A 76 11.06 -21.16 4.06
CA ALA A 76 10.09 -20.21 4.56
C ALA A 76 8.95 -20.06 3.56
N ILE A 77 7.70 -20.03 4.04
CA ILE A 77 6.53 -19.83 3.18
C ILE A 77 6.21 -18.34 3.23
N PRO A 78 6.29 -17.61 2.10
CA PRO A 78 5.90 -16.22 2.06
C PRO A 78 4.45 -16.05 2.54
N GLU A 79 4.24 -15.13 3.48
CA GLU A 79 2.92 -14.81 3.99
C GLU A 79 2.72 -13.30 4.12
N ALA A 80 1.49 -12.84 4.00
CA ALA A 80 1.08 -11.49 4.31
C ALA A 80 0.06 -11.55 5.45
N VAL A 81 0.35 -10.95 6.59
CA VAL A 81 -0.52 -10.94 7.77
C VAL A 81 -1.33 -9.65 7.77
N PHE A 82 -2.64 -9.71 7.96
CA PHE A 82 -3.45 -8.51 8.13
C PHE A 82 -3.04 -7.81 9.43
N ARG A 83 -2.76 -6.50 9.39
CA ARG A 83 -2.34 -5.76 10.60
C ARG A 83 -3.47 -5.62 11.61
N ASP A 84 -4.67 -5.36 11.12
CA ASP A 84 -5.90 -5.24 11.90
C ASP A 84 -7.02 -6.03 11.22
N PHE A 85 -7.55 -7.02 11.94
CA PHE A 85 -8.61 -7.89 11.46
C PHE A 85 -9.54 -8.22 12.62
N VAL A 86 -10.82 -7.85 12.47
CA VAL A 86 -11.88 -8.18 13.42
C VAL A 86 -12.98 -9.00 12.73
N TRP A 87 -13.56 -9.95 13.46
CA TRP A 87 -14.81 -10.60 13.07
C TRP A 87 -15.99 -9.85 13.67
N LEU A 88 -17.06 -9.67 12.91
CA LEU A 88 -18.37 -9.34 13.44
C LEU A 88 -19.03 -10.62 13.93
N ASP A 89 -19.27 -10.72 15.24
CA ASP A 89 -20.08 -11.80 15.78
C ASP A 89 -21.56 -11.63 15.41
N ALA A 90 -22.42 -12.62 15.72
CA ALA A 90 -23.84 -12.60 15.37
C ALA A 90 -24.64 -11.46 16.04
N THR A 91 -24.07 -10.78 17.04
CA THR A 91 -24.67 -9.57 17.67
C THR A 91 -24.24 -8.27 16.99
N GLY A 92 -23.27 -8.35 16.06
CA GLY A 92 -22.61 -7.18 15.45
C GLY A 92 -21.42 -6.66 16.26
N SER A 93 -20.94 -7.39 17.27
CA SER A 93 -19.79 -6.97 18.06
C SER A 93 -18.47 -7.32 17.35
N GLU A 94 -17.48 -6.43 17.42
CA GLU A 94 -16.14 -6.67 16.86
C GLU A 94 -15.31 -7.57 17.78
N VAL A 95 -14.80 -8.67 17.23
CA VAL A 95 -13.95 -9.65 17.92
C VAL A 95 -12.60 -9.77 17.21
N PRO A 96 -11.49 -9.33 17.83
CA PRO A 96 -10.18 -9.35 17.18
C PRO A 96 -9.69 -10.76 16.82
N ALA A 97 -9.15 -10.88 15.61
CA ALA A 97 -8.44 -12.07 15.14
C ALA A 97 -6.95 -12.03 15.49
N ARG A 98 -6.32 -13.19 15.71
CA ARG A 98 -4.93 -13.27 16.20
C ARG A 98 -3.88 -13.13 15.10
N GLY A 99 -4.21 -13.47 13.87
CA GLY A 99 -3.22 -13.51 12.79
C GLY A 99 -3.77 -14.13 11.51
N VAL A 100 -4.89 -13.57 11.05
CA VAL A 100 -5.39 -13.88 9.70
C VAL A 100 -4.30 -13.50 8.72
N ARG A 101 -4.04 -14.38 7.76
CA ARG A 101 -2.94 -14.20 6.82
C ARG A 101 -3.25 -14.78 5.45
N MET A 102 -2.68 -14.17 4.43
CA MET A 102 -2.58 -14.71 3.08
C MET A 102 -1.24 -15.44 2.94
N ILE A 103 -1.28 -16.73 2.66
CA ILE A 103 -0.13 -17.58 2.41
C ILE A 103 0.06 -17.67 0.90
N VAL A 104 1.28 -17.42 0.41
CA VAL A 104 1.64 -17.55 -0.99
C VAL A 104 2.37 -18.87 -1.18
N TYR A 105 1.80 -19.75 -2.00
CA TYR A 105 2.49 -20.96 -2.42
C TYR A 105 3.23 -20.63 -3.72
N ALA A 106 4.55 -20.72 -3.73
CA ALA A 106 5.32 -20.53 -4.97
C ALA A 106 5.21 -21.75 -5.90
N GLN A 107 5.10 -22.95 -5.32
CA GLN A 107 5.03 -24.24 -6.03
C GLN A 107 3.75 -24.41 -6.86
N TYR A 108 2.67 -23.76 -6.44
CA TYR A 108 1.42 -23.64 -7.16
C TYR A 108 1.09 -22.16 -7.08
N PRO A 109 1.05 -21.38 -8.17
CA PRO A 109 0.86 -19.93 -8.11
C PRO A 109 -0.55 -19.63 -7.59
N GLU A 110 -0.72 -19.74 -6.28
CA GLU A 110 -1.96 -19.57 -5.56
C GLU A 110 -1.70 -18.91 -4.21
N THR A 111 -2.62 -18.04 -3.84
CA THR A 111 -2.69 -17.42 -2.52
C THR A 111 -3.85 -18.02 -1.76
N ARG A 112 -3.67 -18.29 -0.46
CA ARG A 112 -4.72 -18.84 0.42
C ARG A 112 -4.82 -18.10 1.74
N LEU A 113 -6.03 -17.92 2.25
CA LEU A 113 -6.27 -17.34 3.57
C LEU A 113 -6.29 -18.41 4.67
N SER A 114 -5.65 -18.10 5.79
CA SER A 114 -5.57 -18.94 6.99
C SER A 114 -5.57 -18.08 8.25
N GLY A 115 -5.55 -18.72 9.43
CA GLY A 115 -5.39 -18.03 10.72
C GLY A 115 -6.64 -17.36 11.26
N PHE A 116 -7.82 -17.94 11.01
CA PHE A 116 -9.14 -17.34 11.33
C PHE A 116 -9.48 -17.25 12.83
N SER A 117 -8.65 -17.79 13.72
CA SER A 117 -8.91 -17.80 15.16
C SER A 117 -8.83 -16.39 15.77
N THR A 118 -9.77 -16.11 16.67
CA THR A 118 -9.81 -14.94 17.53
C THR A 118 -8.74 -15.00 18.61
N VAL A 119 -8.52 -13.87 19.28
CA VAL A 119 -7.69 -13.80 20.50
C VAL A 119 -8.23 -14.68 21.64
N GLY A 120 -9.54 -14.98 21.64
CA GLY A 120 -10.20 -15.87 22.59
C GLY A 120 -10.18 -17.35 22.18
N ASN A 121 -9.38 -17.75 21.18
CA ASN A 121 -9.33 -19.10 20.62
C ASN A 121 -10.70 -19.62 20.11
N THR A 122 -11.57 -18.73 19.65
CA THR A 122 -12.80 -19.05 18.93
C THR A 122 -12.64 -18.71 17.45
N MET A 123 -13.55 -19.16 16.60
CA MET A 123 -13.63 -18.74 15.19
C MET A 123 -15.05 -18.99 14.67
N PRO A 124 -15.44 -18.45 13.51
CA PRO A 124 -16.68 -18.85 12.86
C PRO A 124 -16.70 -20.37 12.64
N GLU A 125 -17.67 -21.05 13.26
CA GLU A 125 -17.78 -22.51 13.25
C GLU A 125 -17.95 -23.03 11.82
N SER A 126 -18.65 -22.27 10.99
CA SER A 126 -18.87 -22.51 9.57
C SER A 126 -17.58 -22.53 8.73
N LEU A 127 -16.44 -22.07 9.26
CA LEU A 127 -15.12 -22.24 8.66
C LEU A 127 -14.40 -23.51 9.12
N SER A 128 -14.93 -24.27 10.08
CA SER A 128 -14.28 -25.49 10.56
C SER A 128 -14.41 -26.66 9.57
N VAL A 129 -13.40 -27.52 9.54
CA VAL A 129 -13.47 -28.80 8.81
C VAL A 129 -14.61 -29.70 9.31
N GLY A 130 -14.97 -29.60 10.60
CA GLY A 130 -16.09 -30.35 11.18
C GLY A 130 -17.42 -29.92 10.56
N PHE A 131 -17.70 -28.61 10.57
CA PHE A 131 -18.90 -28.04 9.98
C PHE A 131 -18.99 -28.34 8.49
N THR A 132 -17.92 -28.11 7.71
CA THR A 132 -17.95 -28.32 6.25
C THR A 132 -18.09 -29.78 5.82
N LYS A 133 -17.77 -30.73 6.70
CA LYS A 133 -18.06 -32.15 6.48
C LYS A 133 -19.51 -32.50 6.78
N ALA A 134 -20.07 -31.96 7.86
CA ALA A 134 -21.46 -32.19 8.26
C ALA A 134 -22.47 -31.48 7.34
N ASN A 135 -22.09 -30.30 6.81
CA ASN A 135 -22.93 -29.41 6.04
C ASN A 135 -22.30 -29.09 4.67
N PRO A 136 -22.13 -30.10 3.77
CA PRO A 136 -21.34 -29.95 2.55
C PRO A 136 -21.98 -28.99 1.52
N ASP A 137 -23.30 -28.88 1.52
CA ASP A 137 -24.07 -28.12 0.53
C ASP A 137 -24.56 -26.77 1.04
N THR A 138 -24.28 -26.44 2.31
CA THR A 138 -24.71 -25.18 2.92
C THR A 138 -23.91 -24.01 2.32
N PRO A 139 -24.58 -23.03 1.69
CA PRO A 139 -23.92 -21.87 1.11
C PRO A 139 -23.24 -21.03 2.19
N ARG A 140 -21.99 -20.62 1.92
CA ARG A 140 -21.19 -19.80 2.82
C ARG A 140 -20.50 -18.69 2.05
N TYR A 141 -20.41 -17.51 2.64
CA TYR A 141 -19.70 -16.38 2.05
C TYR A 141 -18.78 -15.75 3.10
N LEU A 142 -17.51 -15.58 2.73
CA LEU A 142 -16.58 -14.75 3.48
C LEU A 142 -16.70 -13.32 2.98
N VAL A 143 -17.00 -12.40 3.89
CA VAL A 143 -17.07 -10.97 3.62
C VAL A 143 -15.91 -10.30 4.35
N MET A 144 -15.16 -9.46 3.64
CA MET A 144 -14.06 -8.67 4.20
C MET A 144 -14.28 -7.20 3.81
N GLY A 145 -14.76 -6.40 4.75
CA GLY A 145 -14.91 -4.97 4.63
C GLY A 145 -13.62 -4.21 4.91
N ARG A 146 -13.29 -3.23 4.06
CA ARG A 146 -12.17 -2.30 4.28
C ARG A 146 -12.66 -1.11 5.10
N ARG A 147 -12.06 -0.92 6.28
CA ARG A 147 -12.22 0.26 7.13
C ARG A 147 -10.98 1.15 7.00
N GLY A 148 -11.21 2.44 6.75
CA GLY A 148 -10.14 3.45 6.67
C GLY A 148 -8.99 3.03 5.74
N SER A 149 -7.77 3.05 6.28
CA SER A 149 -6.54 2.81 5.53
C SER A 149 -6.37 1.39 4.99
N GLY A 150 -7.11 0.40 5.49
CA GLY A 150 -6.93 -1.00 5.09
C GLY A 150 -7.27 -2.03 6.16
N SER A 151 -7.67 -1.62 7.38
CA SER A 151 -8.16 -2.52 8.43
C SER A 151 -9.35 -3.35 7.94
N VAL A 152 -9.47 -4.58 8.44
CA VAL A 152 -10.51 -5.51 8.01
C VAL A 152 -11.60 -5.67 9.06
N VAL A 153 -12.84 -5.41 8.66
CA VAL A 153 -14.05 -5.85 9.37
C VAL A 153 -14.66 -7.00 8.59
N ALA A 154 -14.58 -8.21 9.12
CA ALA A 154 -15.00 -9.42 8.43
C ALA A 154 -16.28 -10.01 9.00
N ALA A 155 -17.09 -10.62 8.14
CA ALA A 155 -18.29 -11.36 8.53
C ALA A 155 -18.37 -12.68 7.77
N ILE A 156 -18.94 -13.71 8.40
CA ILE A 156 -19.35 -14.93 7.70
C ILE A 156 -20.86 -14.91 7.52
N VAL A 157 -21.28 -14.98 6.25
CA VAL A 157 -22.68 -15.17 5.91
C VAL A 157 -22.93 -16.65 5.67
N LEU A 158 -23.84 -17.24 6.45
CA LEU A 158 -24.20 -18.65 6.40
C LEU A 158 -25.66 -18.80 5.94
N ASP A 159 -25.87 -19.68 4.97
CA ASP A 159 -27.17 -20.06 4.43
C ASP A 159 -28.14 -18.89 4.19
N PRO A 160 -27.72 -17.83 3.46
CA PRO A 160 -28.58 -16.69 3.22
C PRO A 160 -29.68 -17.04 2.19
N PRO A 161 -30.81 -16.29 2.18
CA PRO A 161 -31.88 -16.50 1.21
C PRO A 161 -31.40 -16.42 -0.24
N GLN A 162 -32.12 -17.08 -1.16
CA GLN A 162 -31.77 -17.11 -2.59
C GLN A 162 -31.58 -15.70 -3.19
N ALA A 163 -32.39 -14.73 -2.76
CA ALA A 163 -32.28 -13.33 -3.18
C ALA A 163 -30.90 -12.72 -2.88
N PHE A 164 -30.33 -12.96 -1.69
CA PHE A 164 -28.97 -12.53 -1.35
C PHE A 164 -27.94 -13.17 -2.28
N ARG A 165 -28.09 -14.48 -2.55
CA ARG A 165 -27.14 -15.24 -3.40
C ARG A 165 -27.13 -14.68 -4.83
N ASP A 166 -28.30 -14.37 -5.36
CA ASP A 166 -28.44 -13.79 -6.71
C ASP A 166 -27.86 -12.37 -6.77
N GLN A 167 -28.07 -11.55 -5.73
CA GLN A 167 -27.47 -10.23 -5.61
C GLN A 167 -25.93 -10.30 -5.56
N VAL A 168 -25.34 -11.19 -4.75
CA VAL A 168 -23.88 -11.39 -4.72
C VAL A 168 -23.35 -11.84 -6.07
N LYS A 169 -24.07 -12.73 -6.79
CA LYS A 169 -23.68 -13.18 -8.12
C LYS A 169 -23.65 -12.02 -9.14
N ALA A 170 -24.60 -11.09 -9.03
CA ALA A 170 -24.72 -9.91 -9.89
C ALA A 170 -23.68 -8.82 -9.60
N LEU A 171 -23.03 -8.82 -8.43
CA LEU A 171 -21.95 -7.89 -8.13
C LEU A 171 -20.79 -8.01 -9.14
N PRO A 172 -20.10 -6.91 -9.46
CA PRO A 172 -18.89 -6.94 -10.25
C PRO A 172 -17.80 -7.75 -9.53
N ASN A 173 -16.90 -8.35 -10.30
CA ASN A 173 -15.71 -8.96 -9.71
C ASN A 173 -14.75 -7.86 -9.22
N ALA A 174 -14.00 -8.15 -8.17
CA ALA A 174 -12.92 -7.28 -7.71
C ALA A 174 -11.81 -7.19 -8.77
N SER A 175 -11.13 -6.03 -8.84
CA SER A 175 -10.06 -5.86 -9.82
C SER A 175 -8.94 -6.88 -9.61
N GLY A 176 -8.47 -7.48 -10.71
CA GLY A 176 -7.47 -8.54 -10.66
C GLY A 176 -7.98 -9.89 -10.13
N SER A 177 -9.28 -10.04 -9.86
CA SER A 177 -9.84 -11.29 -9.34
C SER A 177 -11.07 -11.78 -10.10
N ARG A 178 -11.25 -13.10 -10.13
CA ARG A 178 -12.49 -13.75 -10.60
C ARG A 178 -13.26 -14.47 -9.49
N VAL A 179 -12.68 -14.56 -8.30
CA VAL A 179 -13.22 -15.35 -7.17
C VAL A 179 -13.70 -14.48 -6.02
N TRP A 180 -13.44 -13.17 -6.09
CA TRP A 180 -13.92 -12.16 -5.17
C TRP A 180 -14.86 -11.21 -5.92
N LYS A 181 -16.01 -10.94 -5.31
CA LYS A 181 -16.95 -9.88 -5.70
C LYS A 181 -16.63 -8.60 -4.96
N HIS A 182 -16.87 -7.46 -5.59
CA HIS A 182 -16.68 -6.14 -4.99
C HIS A 182 -18.02 -5.49 -4.68
N LEU A 183 -18.20 -5.08 -3.43
CA LEU A 183 -19.35 -4.34 -2.93
C LEU A 183 -18.90 -2.95 -2.50
N VAL A 184 -19.51 -1.90 -3.07
CA VAL A 184 -19.34 -0.52 -2.62
C VAL A 184 -20.46 -0.19 -1.64
N ILE A 185 -20.13 0.47 -0.53
CA ILE A 185 -21.04 0.76 0.58
C ILE A 185 -21.03 2.28 0.83
N GLY A 186 -22.21 2.89 0.79
CA GLY A 186 -22.36 4.33 0.99
C GLY A 186 -21.65 5.16 -0.11
N THR A 187 -21.17 6.34 0.28
CA THR A 187 -20.45 7.25 -0.63
C THR A 187 -18.93 6.97 -0.57
N PRO A 188 -18.31 6.54 -1.68
CA PRO A 188 -16.87 6.30 -1.75
C PRO A 188 -16.03 7.47 -1.25
N ALA A 189 -14.88 7.20 -0.63
CA ALA A 189 -13.96 8.23 -0.16
C ALA A 189 -13.58 9.24 -1.26
N ARG A 190 -13.44 8.77 -2.50
CA ARG A 190 -13.19 9.63 -3.68
C ARG A 190 -14.27 10.71 -3.89
N ASP A 191 -15.54 10.36 -3.69
CA ASP A 191 -16.67 11.24 -3.98
C ASP A 191 -16.82 12.27 -2.85
N ARG A 192 -16.29 11.97 -1.65
CA ARG A 192 -16.14 12.91 -0.53
C ARG A 192 -14.90 13.79 -0.63
N LEU A 193 -13.79 13.27 -1.16
CA LEU A 193 -12.54 14.00 -1.35
C LEU A 193 -12.62 15.03 -2.49
N LEU A 194 -13.32 14.69 -3.58
CA LEU A 194 -13.36 15.53 -4.78
C LEU A 194 -13.87 16.96 -4.50
N PRO A 195 -14.98 17.19 -3.77
CA PRO A 195 -15.43 18.53 -3.40
C PRO A 195 -14.40 19.33 -2.58
N LEU A 196 -13.67 18.66 -1.68
CA LEU A 196 -12.63 19.30 -0.88
C LEU A 196 -11.45 19.75 -1.75
N LEU A 197 -11.02 18.92 -2.70
CA LEU A 197 -10.00 19.28 -3.69
C LEU A 197 -10.46 20.44 -4.57
N VAL A 198 -11.72 20.46 -5.01
CA VAL A 198 -12.29 21.59 -5.77
C VAL A 198 -12.21 22.88 -4.96
N ALA A 199 -12.53 22.85 -3.66
CA ALA A 199 -12.46 24.02 -2.78
C ALA A 199 -11.00 24.49 -2.52
N ALA A 200 -10.03 23.59 -2.56
CA ALA A 200 -8.61 23.91 -2.37
C ALA A 200 -7.94 24.45 -3.64
N ALA A 201 -8.39 24.05 -4.84
CA ALA A 201 -7.70 24.31 -6.09
C ALA A 201 -7.86 25.73 -6.65
N GLY A 202 -6.82 26.21 -7.35
CA GLY A 202 -6.83 27.43 -8.15
C GLY A 202 -6.95 28.72 -7.34
N ARG A 203 -6.48 28.71 -6.09
CA ARG A 203 -6.30 29.88 -5.23
C ARG A 203 -4.98 29.78 -4.46
N PRO A 204 -4.26 30.90 -4.24
CA PRO A 204 -3.09 30.92 -3.38
C PRO A 204 -3.48 30.85 -1.91
N MET A 205 -2.73 30.05 -1.14
CA MET A 205 -2.92 29.85 0.30
C MET A 205 -1.58 30.04 1.03
N PRO A 206 -1.55 30.62 2.24
CA PRO A 206 -0.33 30.69 3.03
C PRO A 206 0.22 29.30 3.33
N GLY A 207 1.54 29.14 3.23
CA GLY A 207 2.20 27.88 3.59
C GLY A 207 2.02 27.55 5.06
N CYS A 208 1.22 26.54 5.37
CA CYS A 208 0.82 26.20 6.73
C CYS A 208 0.64 24.69 6.91
N ARG A 209 0.36 24.29 8.15
CA ARG A 209 -0.07 22.95 8.54
C ARG A 209 -0.99 23.04 9.75
N LEU A 210 -1.76 21.99 10.02
CA LEU A 210 -2.41 21.84 11.32
C LEU A 210 -1.41 21.27 12.34
N ASP A 211 -1.54 21.66 13.60
CA ASP A 211 -0.90 20.96 14.72
C ASP A 211 -1.79 19.84 15.28
N ALA A 212 -1.31 19.15 16.30
CA ALA A 212 -2.04 18.03 16.92
C ALA A 212 -3.39 18.42 17.55
N SER A 213 -3.61 19.71 17.83
CA SER A 213 -4.88 20.25 18.33
C SER A 213 -5.83 20.74 17.22
N GLY A 214 -5.38 20.69 15.96
CA GLY A 214 -6.11 21.25 14.83
C GLY A 214 -5.92 22.76 14.66
N ALA A 215 -4.95 23.37 15.36
CA ALA A 215 -4.65 24.79 15.18
C ALA A 215 -3.73 25.00 13.97
N THR A 216 -3.89 26.13 13.27
CA THR A 216 -3.07 26.47 12.10
C THR A 216 -1.70 27.01 12.52
N LEU A 217 -0.63 26.42 11.99
CA LEU A 217 0.75 26.88 12.17
C LEU A 217 1.41 27.19 10.82
N PRO A 218 2.16 28.30 10.70
CA PRO A 218 3.00 28.56 9.52
C PRO A 218 3.99 27.41 9.30
N PHE A 219 4.17 27.01 8.05
CA PHE A 219 5.11 25.95 7.70
C PHE A 219 5.89 26.32 6.44
N ASN A 220 7.21 26.33 6.56
CA ASN A 220 8.11 26.81 5.52
C ASN A 220 9.16 25.76 5.10
N GLY A 221 8.93 24.49 5.46
CA GLY A 221 9.80 23.37 5.11
C GLY A 221 9.68 22.95 3.64
N THR A 222 10.48 21.98 3.22
CA THR A 222 10.46 21.44 1.84
C THR A 222 9.14 20.77 1.46
N GLN A 223 8.33 20.36 2.45
CA GLN A 223 7.04 19.70 2.29
C GLN A 223 5.86 20.67 2.32
N VAL A 224 6.09 21.98 2.20
CA VAL A 224 5.04 23.00 2.42
C VAL A 224 3.81 22.80 1.54
N CYS A 225 3.95 22.38 0.29
CA CYS A 225 2.81 22.10 -0.56
C CYS A 225 1.93 20.97 -0.01
N GLY A 226 2.54 19.89 0.50
CA GLY A 226 1.82 18.73 1.05
C GLY A 226 1.04 19.11 2.30
N TYR A 227 1.72 19.71 3.28
CA TYR A 227 1.07 20.13 4.51
C TYR A 227 0.00 21.22 4.32
N THR A 228 0.18 22.11 3.32
CA THR A 228 -0.84 23.12 3.01
C THR A 228 -2.07 22.47 2.37
N LEU A 229 -1.89 21.39 1.58
CA LEU A 229 -3.01 20.64 1.02
C LEU A 229 -3.76 19.92 2.15
N GLU A 230 -3.05 19.20 3.01
CA GLU A 230 -3.63 18.54 4.19
C GLU A 230 -4.45 19.53 5.04
N HIS A 231 -3.87 20.71 5.33
CA HIS A 231 -4.57 21.80 6.01
C HIS A 231 -5.85 22.23 5.29
N ALA A 232 -5.79 22.47 3.98
CA ALA A 232 -6.94 22.88 3.17
C ALA A 232 -8.08 21.83 3.14
N LEU A 233 -7.74 20.56 3.36
CA LEU A 233 -8.67 19.44 3.43
C LEU A 233 -9.13 19.13 4.86
N GLY A 234 -8.63 19.86 5.87
CA GLY A 234 -8.94 19.61 7.28
C GLY A 234 -8.26 18.35 7.86
N ILE A 235 -7.21 17.86 7.21
CA ILE A 235 -6.47 16.67 7.63
C ILE A 235 -5.43 17.08 8.68
N VAL A 236 -5.60 16.61 9.92
CA VAL A 236 -4.61 16.78 10.99
C VAL A 236 -3.43 15.85 10.72
N PRO A 237 -2.18 16.34 10.71
CA PRO A 237 -1.01 15.51 10.48
C PRO A 237 -0.92 14.38 11.52
N ASN A 238 -1.21 13.15 11.09
CA ASN A 238 -0.97 11.95 11.86
C ASN A 238 0.26 11.24 11.29
N SER A 239 1.13 10.76 12.17
CA SER A 239 2.33 9.99 11.79
C SER A 239 2.04 8.53 11.39
N ALA A 240 0.76 8.18 11.19
CA ALA A 240 0.36 6.83 10.80
C ALA A 240 0.82 6.55 9.36
N LYS A 241 1.10 5.28 9.04
CA LYS A 241 1.58 4.86 7.71
C LYS A 241 0.47 4.81 6.64
N ASP A 242 -0.71 5.31 7.00
CA ASP A 242 -1.95 5.25 6.26
C ASP A 242 -1.99 6.30 5.13
N GLY A 243 -2.84 6.08 4.12
CA GLY A 243 -3.11 7.10 3.10
C GLY A 243 -3.74 8.35 3.72
N ASP A 244 -3.37 9.53 3.20
CA ASP A 244 -3.65 10.84 3.82
C ASP A 244 -5.14 11.14 4.01
N PHE A 245 -6.01 10.70 3.10
CA PHE A 245 -7.47 10.86 3.21
C PHE A 245 -8.17 9.51 3.06
N GLU A 246 -8.60 8.92 4.18
CA GLU A 246 -9.39 7.67 4.20
C GLU A 246 -8.77 6.53 3.34
N GLY A 247 -7.44 6.40 3.36
CA GLY A 247 -6.73 5.39 2.57
C GLY A 247 -6.36 5.80 1.14
N ILE A 248 -6.58 7.06 0.77
CA ILE A 248 -6.12 7.70 -0.47
C ILE A 248 -4.87 8.53 -0.17
N GLU A 249 -3.75 8.26 -0.84
CA GLU A 249 -2.51 9.05 -0.70
C GLU A 249 -2.57 10.31 -1.58
N LEU A 250 -2.21 11.45 -1.00
CA LEU A 250 -2.16 12.75 -1.65
C LEU A 250 -0.71 13.16 -1.88
N LYS A 251 -0.32 13.31 -3.16
CA LYS A 251 1.04 13.71 -3.52
C LYS A 251 1.05 15.04 -4.25
N THR A 252 1.44 16.09 -3.52
CA THR A 252 1.71 17.38 -4.15
C THR A 252 3.07 17.39 -4.83
N HIS A 253 3.16 18.06 -5.98
CA HIS A 253 4.43 18.19 -6.70
C HIS A 253 4.55 19.52 -7.45
N THR A 254 5.72 20.14 -7.35
CA THR A 254 6.07 21.38 -8.07
C THR A 254 6.88 21.12 -9.34
N GLN A 255 7.25 19.86 -9.57
CA GLN A 255 8.06 19.40 -10.70
C GLN A 255 7.42 18.15 -11.29
N ARG A 256 7.78 17.82 -12.54
CA ARG A 256 7.35 16.57 -13.19
C ARG A 256 7.98 15.34 -12.55
N LYS A 257 9.24 15.46 -12.10
CA LYS A 257 9.97 14.41 -11.39
C LYS A 257 9.42 14.28 -9.99
N VAL A 258 8.90 13.09 -9.65
CA VAL A 258 8.23 12.83 -8.38
C VAL A 258 8.90 11.67 -7.66
N THR A 259 9.02 11.80 -6.33
CA THR A 259 9.38 10.70 -5.44
C THR A 259 8.11 9.95 -5.05
N LEU A 260 8.08 8.66 -5.35
CA LEU A 260 6.95 7.81 -5.02
C LEU A 260 7.02 7.37 -3.56
N PHE A 261 8.15 6.77 -3.16
CA PHE A 261 8.41 6.25 -1.81
C PHE A 261 9.92 6.23 -1.51
N THR A 262 10.32 6.06 -0.24
CA THR A 262 11.72 6.20 0.20
C THR A 262 12.24 5.16 1.23
N PRO A 263 12.09 3.85 1.01
CA PRO A 263 12.64 2.84 1.91
C PRO A 263 14.17 2.89 1.91
N GLU A 264 14.75 2.83 3.09
CA GLU A 264 16.18 2.54 3.24
C GLU A 264 16.50 1.09 2.86
N PRO A 265 17.72 0.83 2.35
CA PRO A 265 18.22 -0.53 2.16
C PRO A 265 18.21 -1.32 3.47
N ASP A 266 17.81 -2.57 3.42
CA ASP A 266 17.82 -3.52 4.54
C ASP A 266 18.75 -4.72 4.31
N MET A 267 19.57 -4.66 3.26
CA MET A 267 20.57 -5.66 2.90
C MET A 267 21.88 -5.00 2.42
N GLY A 268 22.95 -5.78 2.37
CA GLY A 268 24.26 -5.38 1.87
C GLY A 268 25.03 -4.46 2.81
N ALA A 269 26.18 -3.98 2.35
CA ALA A 269 27.11 -3.19 3.15
C ALA A 269 26.48 -1.93 3.76
N TYR A 270 25.51 -1.31 3.08
CA TYR A 270 24.73 -0.19 3.63
C TYR A 270 24.05 -0.54 4.96
N ALA A 271 23.39 -1.69 5.03
CA ALA A 271 22.61 -2.11 6.18
C ALA A 271 23.50 -2.60 7.33
N GLU A 272 24.67 -3.15 7.00
CA GLU A 272 25.70 -3.57 7.96
C GLU A 272 26.36 -2.37 8.64
N ASP A 273 26.90 -1.44 7.85
CA ASP A 273 27.50 -0.21 8.34
C ASP A 273 27.42 0.92 7.30
N PHE A 274 26.50 1.85 7.56
CA PHE A 274 26.31 3.03 6.72
C PHE A 274 27.57 3.90 6.55
N ALA A 275 28.41 4.00 7.58
CA ALA A 275 29.62 4.83 7.51
C ALA A 275 30.64 4.18 6.56
N SER A 276 30.93 2.88 6.75
CA SER A 276 31.81 2.11 5.87
C SER A 276 31.30 2.06 4.43
N PHE A 277 29.99 1.92 4.24
CA PHE A 277 29.35 2.04 2.92
C PHE A 277 29.64 3.40 2.28
N MET A 278 29.42 4.50 2.99
CA MET A 278 29.64 5.85 2.45
C MET A 278 31.12 6.12 2.17
N GLN A 279 32.05 5.58 2.96
CA GLN A 279 33.48 5.67 2.70
C GLN A 279 33.92 4.87 1.47
N THR A 280 33.23 3.77 1.17
CA THR A 280 33.58 2.88 0.04
C THR A 280 33.00 3.38 -1.29
N TRP A 281 31.72 3.77 -1.32
CA TRP A 281 31.03 4.13 -2.57
C TRP A 281 30.62 5.61 -2.65
N GLY A 282 30.69 6.35 -1.54
CA GLY A 282 30.44 7.79 -1.55
C GLY A 282 31.63 8.58 -2.09
N TYR A 283 31.35 9.80 -2.51
CA TYR A 283 32.36 10.77 -2.95
C TYR A 283 32.22 12.07 -2.14
N PRO A 284 33.32 12.81 -1.92
CA PRO A 284 33.29 14.03 -1.13
C PRO A 284 32.51 15.16 -1.84
N ASP A 285 31.74 15.92 -1.07
CA ASP A 285 31.23 17.24 -1.46
C ASP A 285 32.26 18.35 -1.14
N ALA A 286 31.94 19.59 -1.53
CA ALA A 286 32.83 20.73 -1.33
C ALA A 286 33.18 21.01 0.14
N SER A 287 32.43 20.46 1.09
CA SER A 287 32.67 20.59 2.53
C SER A 287 33.28 19.32 3.15
N GLY A 288 33.75 18.37 2.34
CA GLY A 288 34.36 17.13 2.81
C GLY A 288 33.37 16.07 3.32
N ASN A 289 32.05 16.32 3.24
CA ASN A 289 31.06 15.29 3.58
C ASN A 289 30.94 14.29 2.44
N LEU A 290 30.56 13.05 2.74
CA LEU A 290 30.35 12.05 1.70
C LEU A 290 28.91 12.08 1.18
N ARG A 291 28.78 11.97 -0.13
CA ARG A 291 27.52 11.92 -0.87
C ARG A 291 27.55 10.70 -1.79
N LEU A 292 26.39 10.11 -2.00
CA LEU A 292 26.17 9.15 -3.07
C LEU A 292 24.90 9.58 -3.79
N THR A 293 25.02 9.89 -5.08
CA THR A 293 23.90 10.34 -5.91
C THR A 293 24.03 9.80 -7.32
N GLY A 294 22.95 9.85 -8.10
CA GLY A 294 22.91 9.40 -9.47
C GLY A 294 21.63 8.62 -9.75
N ILE A 295 21.16 8.67 -10.99
CA ILE A 295 19.99 7.88 -11.40
C ILE A 295 20.47 6.46 -11.68
N HIS A 296 19.89 5.49 -10.98
CA HIS A 296 20.15 4.07 -11.16
C HIS A 296 18.91 3.41 -11.75
N ARG A 297 19.03 2.95 -13.00
CA ARG A 297 18.01 2.14 -13.68
C ARG A 297 18.47 0.69 -13.73
N VAL A 298 17.52 -0.24 -13.76
CA VAL A 298 17.83 -1.67 -13.81
C VAL A 298 18.72 -1.99 -15.01
N GLY A 299 19.83 -2.70 -14.75
CA GLY A 299 20.77 -3.14 -15.77
C GLY A 299 21.69 -2.05 -16.35
N ILE A 300 21.58 -0.81 -15.87
CA ILE A 300 22.41 0.31 -16.33
C ILE A 300 23.37 0.73 -15.22
N ARG A 301 24.67 0.61 -15.49
CA ARG A 301 25.72 1.09 -14.59
C ARG A 301 25.65 2.61 -14.48
N CYS A 302 25.56 3.13 -13.26
CA CYS A 302 25.63 4.56 -13.00
C CYS A 302 27.10 4.99 -12.93
N GLU A 303 27.58 5.77 -13.90
CA GLU A 303 28.99 6.20 -13.97
C GLU A 303 29.46 6.90 -12.71
N LYS A 304 28.59 7.71 -12.10
CA LYS A 304 28.92 8.56 -10.95
C LYS A 304 29.17 7.77 -9.67
N SER A 305 28.41 6.70 -9.43
CA SER A 305 28.55 5.85 -8.24
C SER A 305 29.38 4.60 -8.51
N GLY A 306 29.54 4.20 -9.77
CA GLY A 306 30.09 2.91 -10.16
C GLY A 306 29.17 1.72 -9.85
N LEU A 307 27.91 1.98 -9.47
CA LEU A 307 26.96 0.94 -9.07
C LEU A 307 25.92 0.68 -10.16
N THR A 308 25.51 -0.57 -10.28
CA THR A 308 24.44 -1.03 -11.18
C THR A 308 23.25 -1.49 -10.36
N LEU A 309 22.06 -0.95 -10.61
CA LEU A 309 20.83 -1.47 -10.02
C LEU A 309 20.43 -2.77 -10.73
N GLN A 310 20.15 -3.82 -9.97
CA GLN A 310 19.74 -5.12 -10.49
C GLN A 310 18.52 -5.65 -9.74
N VAL A 311 17.69 -6.42 -10.43
CA VAL A 311 16.69 -7.30 -9.81
C VAL A 311 17.31 -8.69 -9.70
N ILE A 312 17.51 -9.16 -8.48
CA ILE A 312 18.21 -10.40 -8.18
C ILE A 312 17.18 -11.51 -7.95
N ASN A 313 17.48 -12.70 -8.48
CA ASN A 313 16.66 -13.91 -8.40
C ASN A 313 15.22 -13.79 -8.97
N HIS A 314 14.97 -12.82 -9.84
CA HIS A 314 13.72 -12.70 -10.58
C HIS A 314 13.97 -12.30 -12.03
N GLU A 315 13.32 -13.00 -12.96
CA GLU A 315 13.37 -12.72 -14.39
C GLU A 315 12.13 -11.95 -14.83
N ARG A 316 12.32 -11.00 -15.74
CA ARG A 316 11.20 -10.23 -16.31
C ARG A 316 10.15 -11.15 -16.92
N GLY A 317 8.86 -10.84 -16.70
CA GLY A 317 7.73 -11.63 -17.20
C GLY A 317 7.40 -12.89 -16.39
N ARG A 318 8.21 -13.27 -15.39
CA ARG A 318 7.81 -14.27 -14.40
C ARG A 318 6.92 -13.65 -13.33
N SER A 319 6.10 -14.49 -12.70
CA SER A 319 5.26 -14.07 -11.57
C SER A 319 6.10 -13.87 -10.32
N LEU A 320 5.97 -12.72 -9.66
CA LEU A 320 6.61 -12.46 -8.38
C LEU A 320 6.16 -13.46 -7.30
N ALA A 321 4.89 -13.84 -7.30
CA ALA A 321 4.36 -14.84 -6.38
C ALA A 321 5.02 -16.21 -6.60
N ALA A 322 5.27 -16.59 -7.85
CA ALA A 322 5.95 -17.84 -8.19
C ALA A 322 7.45 -17.83 -7.86
N SER A 323 8.08 -16.65 -7.81
CA SER A 323 9.49 -16.48 -7.44
C SER A 323 9.69 -16.10 -5.97
N ALA A 324 8.63 -15.99 -5.16
CA ALA A 324 8.72 -15.45 -3.80
C ALA A 324 9.58 -16.32 -2.86
N ASP A 325 9.83 -17.60 -3.18
CA ASP A 325 10.71 -18.49 -2.42
C ASP A 325 12.20 -18.43 -2.85
N SER A 326 12.53 -17.58 -3.83
CA SER A 326 13.85 -17.51 -4.46
C SER A 326 14.73 -16.35 -3.95
N ASP A 327 14.42 -15.77 -2.77
CA ASP A 327 15.15 -14.61 -2.21
C ASP A 327 15.25 -13.43 -3.20
N VAL A 328 14.11 -13.02 -3.76
CA VAL A 328 14.02 -11.89 -4.68
C VAL A 328 14.33 -10.59 -3.96
N HIS A 329 15.24 -9.79 -4.51
CA HIS A 329 15.57 -8.47 -3.96
C HIS A 329 16.11 -7.52 -5.03
N LEU A 330 16.10 -6.22 -4.73
CA LEU A 330 16.76 -5.19 -5.53
C LEU A 330 18.14 -4.91 -4.94
N GLY A 331 19.17 -4.81 -5.77
CA GLY A 331 20.54 -4.57 -5.31
C GLY A 331 21.25 -3.51 -6.13
N LEU A 332 21.97 -2.62 -5.47
CA LEU A 332 23.07 -1.86 -6.06
C LEU A 332 24.33 -2.74 -5.97
N ILE A 333 24.80 -3.17 -7.13
CA ILE A 333 25.96 -4.06 -7.29
C ILE A 333 27.12 -3.27 -7.86
N ASP A 334 28.30 -3.38 -7.25
CA ASP A 334 29.52 -2.79 -7.80
C ASP A 334 30.15 -3.65 -8.90
N ASP A 335 31.18 -3.13 -9.56
CA ASP A 335 31.84 -3.83 -10.68
C ASP A 335 32.53 -5.14 -10.28
N GLN A 336 32.76 -5.35 -8.98
CA GLN A 336 33.32 -6.59 -8.43
C GLN A 336 32.24 -7.59 -8.01
N GLY A 337 30.96 -7.27 -8.22
CA GLY A 337 29.83 -8.12 -7.86
C GLY A 337 29.41 -8.02 -6.40
N ARG A 338 29.89 -7.04 -5.63
CA ARG A 338 29.53 -6.88 -4.22
C ARG A 338 28.20 -6.13 -4.09
N LEU A 339 27.36 -6.59 -3.16
CA LEU A 339 26.10 -5.94 -2.82
C LEU A 339 26.35 -4.72 -1.91
N ALA A 340 26.42 -3.54 -2.52
CA ALA A 340 26.65 -2.29 -1.83
C ALA A 340 25.44 -1.89 -0.97
N ALA A 341 24.24 -1.99 -1.54
CA ALA A 341 22.98 -1.72 -0.84
C ALA A 341 21.86 -2.55 -1.47
N GLY A 342 21.00 -3.17 -0.66
CA GLY A 342 19.88 -3.95 -1.16
C GLY A 342 18.56 -3.71 -0.44
N TRP A 343 17.46 -3.97 -1.14
CA TRP A 343 16.09 -3.92 -0.63
C TRP A 343 15.44 -5.28 -0.86
N SER A 344 15.10 -5.95 0.23
CA SER A 344 14.32 -7.18 0.17
C SER A 344 12.99 -6.95 -0.55
N LEU A 345 12.45 -7.99 -1.21
CA LEU A 345 11.09 -7.92 -1.77
C LEU A 345 10.07 -7.52 -0.69
N GLU A 346 10.25 -8.02 0.54
CA GLU A 346 9.45 -7.64 1.71
C GLU A 346 9.42 -6.13 1.95
N ARG A 347 10.60 -5.50 2.00
CA ARG A 347 10.72 -4.05 2.16
C ARG A 347 9.98 -3.29 1.08
N MET A 348 10.16 -3.70 -0.17
CA MET A 348 9.60 -3.02 -1.33
C MET A 348 8.08 -3.10 -1.34
N LEU A 349 7.51 -4.29 -1.13
CA LEU A 349 6.06 -4.48 -1.16
C LEU A 349 5.37 -3.74 -0.02
N ASN A 350 5.89 -3.86 1.21
CA ASN A 350 5.33 -3.20 2.39
C ASN A 350 5.38 -1.66 2.31
N CYS A 351 6.31 -1.09 1.54
CA CYS A 351 6.39 0.35 1.33
C CYS A 351 5.55 0.85 0.14
N TRP A 352 5.19 -0.04 -0.79
CA TRP A 352 4.45 0.31 -1.99
C TRP A 352 2.93 0.15 -1.81
N SER A 353 2.46 -1.03 -1.41
CA SER A 353 1.03 -1.39 -1.45
C SER A 353 0.15 -0.52 -0.57
N ALA A 354 0.58 -0.26 0.67
CA ALA A 354 -0.19 0.51 1.65
C ALA A 354 -0.50 1.95 1.20
N LYS A 355 0.39 2.58 0.43
CA LYS A 355 0.27 3.99 0.03
C LYS A 355 -0.20 4.20 -1.41
N HIS A 356 0.06 3.24 -2.29
CA HIS A 356 -0.15 3.45 -3.73
C HIS A 356 -1.33 2.67 -4.31
N ASN A 357 -2.17 2.01 -3.51
CA ASN A 357 -3.39 1.41 -4.06
C ASN A 357 -4.30 2.46 -4.74
N GLU A 358 -4.42 3.63 -4.11
CA GLU A 358 -5.11 4.80 -4.65
C GLU A 358 -4.32 6.05 -4.29
N ALA A 359 -3.95 6.83 -5.31
CA ALA A 359 -3.12 8.03 -5.14
C ALA A 359 -3.61 9.17 -6.04
N VAL A 360 -3.62 10.38 -5.48
CA VAL A 360 -3.94 11.62 -6.19
C VAL A 360 -2.69 12.49 -6.29
N TYR A 361 -2.24 12.73 -7.52
CA TYR A 361 -1.14 13.65 -7.81
C TYR A 361 -1.71 15.04 -8.08
N VAL A 362 -1.33 15.99 -7.23
CA VAL A 362 -1.81 17.37 -7.25
C VAL A 362 -0.64 18.30 -7.63
N PRO A 363 -0.58 18.82 -8.86
CA PRO A 363 0.41 19.82 -9.23
C PRO A 363 0.22 21.08 -8.37
N ALA A 364 1.32 21.67 -7.92
CA ALA A 364 1.30 22.88 -7.11
C ALA A 364 2.38 23.87 -7.56
N THR A 365 2.13 25.15 -7.34
CA THR A 365 3.16 26.20 -7.40
C THR A 365 3.46 26.70 -6.00
N LYS A 366 4.67 27.21 -5.81
CA LYS A 366 5.11 27.84 -4.56
C LYS A 366 5.83 29.13 -4.89
N THR A 367 5.41 30.22 -4.28
CA THR A 367 6.01 31.56 -4.44
C THR A 367 6.31 32.15 -3.06
N ASP A 368 7.15 33.17 -3.00
CA ASP A 368 7.43 33.87 -1.75
C ASP A 368 6.21 34.72 -1.33
N CYS A 369 5.93 34.73 -0.03
CA CYS A 369 4.86 35.55 0.54
C CYS A 369 5.38 36.98 0.77
N THR A 370 4.70 37.97 0.18
CA THR A 370 5.05 39.39 0.32
C THR A 370 4.05 40.19 1.15
N ASP A 371 2.96 39.58 1.62
CA ASP A 371 1.97 40.25 2.48
C ASP A 371 2.55 40.46 3.90
N PRO A 372 2.77 41.71 4.35
CA PRO A 372 3.35 42.01 5.66
C PRO A 372 2.59 41.38 6.84
N ARG A 373 1.27 41.16 6.71
CA ARG A 373 0.44 40.57 7.76
C ARG A 373 0.73 39.07 7.92
N LEU A 374 0.97 38.38 6.81
CA LEU A 374 1.30 36.96 6.79
C LEU A 374 2.78 36.72 7.11
N THR A 375 3.68 37.56 6.60
CA THR A 375 5.11 37.46 6.94
C THR A 375 5.34 37.79 8.41
N GLY A 376 4.60 38.76 8.97
CA GLY A 376 4.64 39.10 10.40
C GLY A 376 4.20 37.95 11.32
N THR A 377 3.43 37.00 10.80
CA THR A 377 3.02 35.78 11.52
C THR A 377 3.89 34.57 11.18
N GLY A 378 4.97 34.75 10.40
CA GLY A 378 5.96 33.71 10.10
C GLY A 378 5.73 32.92 8.82
N HIS A 379 4.73 33.26 8.00
CA HIS A 379 4.52 32.64 6.69
C HIS A 379 5.52 33.18 5.67
N ARG A 380 6.26 32.30 5.00
CA ARG A 380 7.25 32.69 3.97
C ARG A 380 6.82 32.38 2.55
N TYR A 381 5.84 31.49 2.37
CA TYR A 381 5.43 31.05 1.05
C TYR A 381 3.93 31.14 0.85
N LEU A 382 3.51 31.34 -0.39
CA LEU A 382 2.17 31.07 -0.89
C LEU A 382 2.20 29.80 -1.75
N VAL A 383 1.21 28.93 -1.56
CA VAL A 383 1.02 27.68 -2.30
C VAL A 383 -0.27 27.77 -3.09
N GLU A 384 -0.25 27.39 -4.36
CA GLU A 384 -1.47 27.28 -5.17
C GLU A 384 -1.51 25.88 -5.81
N PHE A 385 -2.66 25.21 -5.71
CA PHE A 385 -2.88 23.90 -6.32
C PHE A 385 -3.53 24.05 -7.70
N ALA A 386 -3.05 23.28 -8.67
CA ALA A 386 -3.62 23.29 -10.01
C ALA A 386 -5.04 22.70 -10.04
N ARG A 387 -5.86 23.19 -10.98
CA ARG A 387 -7.19 22.61 -11.23
C ARG A 387 -7.14 21.27 -11.98
N GLN A 388 -6.03 20.95 -12.63
CA GLN A 388 -5.87 19.64 -13.29
C GLN A 388 -5.06 18.73 -12.39
N ILE A 389 -5.69 17.65 -11.94
CA ILE A 389 -5.07 16.62 -11.11
C ILE A 389 -5.06 15.28 -11.85
N MET A 390 -4.25 14.35 -11.33
CA MET A 390 -4.23 12.99 -11.82
C MET A 390 -4.59 12.02 -10.69
N TRP A 391 -5.65 11.26 -10.90
CA TRP A 391 -6.14 10.26 -9.96
C TRP A 391 -5.81 8.88 -10.48
N CYS A 392 -5.06 8.12 -9.68
CA CYS A 392 -4.45 6.85 -10.05
C CYS A 392 -4.92 5.74 -9.11
N ARG A 393 -5.29 4.58 -9.66
CA ARG A 393 -5.79 3.43 -8.90
C ARG A 393 -5.30 2.11 -9.47
N GLU A 394 -5.45 1.06 -8.68
CA GLU A 394 -5.21 -0.32 -9.08
C GLU A 394 -3.73 -0.54 -9.50
N THR A 395 -2.81 -0.32 -8.57
CA THR A 395 -1.41 -0.76 -8.70
C THR A 395 -1.28 -2.24 -8.33
N SER A 396 -0.17 -2.88 -8.72
CA SER A 396 0.23 -4.17 -8.19
C SER A 396 1.75 -4.28 -8.01
N ALA A 397 2.21 -5.35 -7.34
CA ALA A 397 3.63 -5.69 -7.24
C ALA A 397 4.26 -5.93 -8.62
N GLU A 398 3.52 -6.58 -9.51
CA GLU A 398 3.93 -6.89 -10.87
C GLU A 398 4.14 -5.60 -11.68
N ARG A 399 3.22 -4.63 -11.56
CA ARG A 399 3.36 -3.31 -12.19
C ARG A 399 4.57 -2.54 -11.65
N LEU A 400 4.81 -2.61 -10.34
CA LEU A 400 5.98 -2.00 -9.73
C LEU A 400 7.28 -2.56 -10.35
N PHE A 401 7.40 -3.89 -10.47
CA PHE A 401 8.59 -4.54 -11.02
C PHE A 401 8.71 -4.34 -12.54
N GLU A 402 7.62 -4.38 -13.30
CA GLU A 402 7.67 -4.04 -14.73
C GLU A 402 8.11 -2.58 -14.95
N ALA A 403 7.66 -1.64 -14.11
CA ALA A 403 8.15 -0.26 -14.16
C ALA A 403 9.64 -0.14 -13.83
N LEU A 404 10.19 -0.99 -12.94
CA LEU A 404 11.63 -1.08 -12.68
C LEU A 404 12.39 -1.62 -13.89
N TYR A 405 11.93 -2.73 -14.48
CA TYR A 405 12.54 -3.33 -15.68
C TYR A 405 12.50 -2.40 -16.89
N ASN A 406 11.43 -1.65 -17.09
CA ASN A 406 11.33 -0.63 -18.13
C ASN A 406 12.22 0.59 -17.85
N GLY A 407 12.75 0.70 -16.63
CA GLY A 407 13.44 1.88 -16.16
C GLY A 407 12.53 3.08 -15.95
N THR A 408 11.20 2.99 -16.11
CA THR A 408 10.26 4.07 -15.78
C THR A 408 10.42 4.49 -14.32
N LEU A 409 10.44 3.50 -13.42
CA LEU A 409 10.80 3.67 -12.02
C LEU A 409 12.30 3.44 -11.86
N PHE A 410 12.96 4.33 -11.12
CA PHE A 410 14.39 4.26 -10.86
C PHE A 410 14.73 4.68 -9.44
N LEU A 411 15.91 4.28 -8.99
CA LEU A 411 16.47 4.73 -7.72
C LEU A 411 17.33 5.99 -7.94
N ASP A 412 17.12 6.99 -7.10
CA ASP A 412 17.90 8.23 -7.04
C ASP A 412 18.30 8.45 -5.57
N PRO A 413 19.35 7.74 -5.10
CA PRO A 413 19.79 7.86 -3.73
C PRO A 413 20.35 9.26 -3.50
N ALA A 414 20.15 9.79 -2.30
CA ALA A 414 20.69 11.08 -1.89
C ALA A 414 21.27 11.08 -0.46
N PRO A 415 21.90 10.00 0.04
CA PRO A 415 22.46 9.99 1.37
C PRO A 415 23.55 11.05 1.57
N LYS A 416 23.60 11.60 2.77
CA LYS A 416 24.67 12.48 3.28
C LYS A 416 25.30 11.80 4.48
N TYR A 417 26.61 11.67 4.47
CA TYR A 417 27.38 11.29 5.65
C TYR A 417 28.34 12.42 6.01
N CYS A 418 28.19 12.93 7.23
CA CYS A 418 29.00 14.00 7.81
C CYS A 418 29.81 13.35 8.95
N PRO A 419 31.08 12.94 8.71
CA PRO A 419 31.88 12.23 9.71
C PRO A 419 31.99 12.99 11.03
N ASP A 420 32.20 14.31 10.95
CA ASP A 420 32.43 15.17 12.10
C ASP A 420 31.13 15.62 12.80
N ASN A 421 29.97 15.38 12.18
CA ASN A 421 28.68 15.74 12.76
C ASN A 421 27.58 14.74 12.35
N PRO A 422 27.51 13.57 13.02
CA PRO A 422 26.57 12.51 12.69
C PRO A 422 25.09 12.93 12.70
N GLY A 423 24.72 13.96 13.49
CA GLY A 423 23.36 14.50 13.52
C GLY A 423 22.91 15.16 12.20
N LEU A 424 23.86 15.48 11.32
CA LEU A 424 23.58 16.01 9.97
C LEU A 424 23.51 14.91 8.90
N ASN A 425 23.66 13.64 9.27
CA ASN A 425 23.50 12.52 8.36
C ASN A 425 22.09 12.49 7.79
N LYS A 426 21.98 12.11 6.52
CA LYS A 426 20.70 11.91 5.84
C LYS A 426 20.74 10.57 5.14
N ARG A 427 19.80 9.69 5.42
CA ARG A 427 19.73 8.35 4.86
C ARG A 427 18.56 8.24 3.87
N ARG A 428 18.72 8.90 2.72
CA ARG A 428 17.63 9.06 1.74
C ARG A 428 17.85 8.18 0.52
N SER A 429 16.95 7.23 0.31
CA SER A 429 16.89 6.37 -0.86
C SER A 429 15.58 6.62 -1.58
N GLN A 430 15.61 7.34 -2.69
CA GLN A 430 14.38 7.87 -3.30
C GLN A 430 14.04 7.09 -4.55
N TRP A 431 12.86 6.45 -4.56
CA TRP A 431 12.33 5.77 -5.74
C TRP A 431 11.44 6.74 -6.51
N ARG A 432 11.80 6.99 -7.77
CA ARG A 432 11.31 8.14 -8.53
C ARG A 432 10.91 7.78 -9.95
N VAL A 433 10.09 8.67 -10.50
CA VAL A 433 9.82 8.77 -11.94
C VAL A 433 10.20 10.16 -12.43
N ASN A 434 10.59 10.28 -13.71
CA ASN A 434 11.03 11.54 -14.30
C ASN A 434 9.86 12.47 -14.62
N ASP A 435 8.75 11.90 -15.07
CA ASP A 435 7.51 12.60 -15.35
C ASP A 435 6.36 11.71 -14.91
N ILE A 436 5.70 12.09 -13.81
CA ILE A 436 4.61 11.29 -13.24
C ILE A 436 3.44 11.14 -14.21
N ALA A 437 3.15 12.15 -15.05
CA ALA A 437 2.05 12.09 -16.00
C ALA A 437 2.33 11.08 -17.13
N ALA A 438 3.60 10.93 -17.54
CA ALA A 438 4.00 9.93 -18.51
C ALA A 438 4.08 8.52 -17.89
N ALA A 439 4.58 8.42 -16.66
CA ALA A 439 4.81 7.14 -15.98
C ALA A 439 3.55 6.50 -15.39
N ALA A 440 2.46 7.26 -15.19
CA ALA A 440 1.30 6.79 -14.44
C ALA A 440 0.69 5.49 -14.99
N ARG A 441 0.64 5.31 -16.32
CA ARG A 441 0.04 4.10 -16.92
C ARG A 441 0.89 2.84 -16.76
N ASP A 442 2.19 2.99 -16.51
CA ASP A 442 3.06 1.87 -16.17
C ASP A 442 2.80 1.43 -14.73
N LEU A 443 2.61 2.40 -13.83
CA LEU A 443 2.43 2.18 -12.40
C LEU A 443 1.00 1.74 -12.02
N TYR A 444 -0.01 2.25 -12.71
CA TYR A 444 -1.42 2.12 -12.34
C TYR A 444 -2.26 1.61 -13.51
N LYS A 445 -3.28 0.81 -13.22
CA LYS A 445 -4.22 0.33 -14.24
C LYS A 445 -5.29 1.37 -14.60
N ASP A 446 -5.79 2.14 -13.62
CA ASP A 446 -6.73 3.24 -13.86
C ASP A 446 -6.04 4.58 -13.60
N VAL A 447 -5.95 5.41 -14.63
CA VAL A 447 -5.33 6.74 -14.57
C VAL A 447 -6.28 7.73 -15.20
N ARG A 448 -6.79 8.67 -14.40
CA ARG A 448 -7.75 9.68 -14.82
C ARG A 448 -7.17 11.06 -14.62
N LYS A 449 -7.27 11.90 -15.64
CA LYS A 449 -7.04 13.35 -15.48
C LYS A 449 -8.38 13.98 -15.13
N ILE A 450 -8.44 14.66 -13.99
CA ILE A 450 -9.66 15.28 -13.48
C ILE A 450 -9.44 16.79 -13.47
N THR A 451 -10.41 17.53 -13.99
CA THR A 451 -10.45 18.99 -13.88
C THR A 451 -11.36 19.35 -12.71
N LEU A 452 -10.79 20.02 -11.72
CA LEU A 452 -11.44 20.55 -10.53
C LEU A 452 -12.10 21.88 -10.90
N ASP A 453 -13.34 21.78 -11.36
CA ASP A 453 -14.14 22.93 -11.79
C ASP A 453 -15.20 23.26 -10.71
N PRO A 454 -15.19 24.47 -10.13
CA PRO A 454 -16.19 24.92 -9.16
C PRO A 454 -17.62 24.98 -9.72
N GLN A 455 -17.79 25.03 -11.05
CA GLN A 455 -19.08 25.22 -11.73
C GLN A 455 -19.68 23.92 -12.30
N ARG A 456 -18.94 22.81 -12.30
CA ARG A 456 -19.47 21.48 -12.60
C ARG A 456 -20.03 20.84 -11.33
N THR A 457 -21.27 21.17 -11.00
CA THR A 457 -22.08 20.31 -10.13
C THR A 457 -22.28 18.97 -10.85
N ALA A 458 -22.09 17.88 -10.11
CA ALA A 458 -22.08 16.49 -10.55
C ALA A 458 -23.08 16.17 -11.69
N GLU A 459 -22.54 15.71 -12.82
CA GLU A 459 -23.23 14.83 -13.77
C GLU A 459 -22.59 13.44 -13.70
#